data_AF-A0A383V798-F1
#
_entry.id   AF-A0A383V798-F1
#
_cell.length_a   1.000
_cell.length_b   1.000
_cell.length_c   1.000
_cell.angle_alpha   90.00
_cell.angle_beta   90.00
_cell.angle_gamma   90.00
#
_symmetry.space_group_name_H-M   'P 1'
#
loop_
_entity.id
_entity.type
_entity.pdbx_description
1 polymer ?
#
loop_
_entity_poly.entity_id
_entity_poly.type
_entity_poly.pdbx_seq_one_letter_code
_entity_poly.pdbx_strand_id
1 'polypeptide(L)'
;QRSDHLAVVAAYNGWVAARAAGGRGAGGDFARQHFVSEQVLEAIAKGRLDYAATLAARGFLSDWYVSHLRTLQQRGPAAADCGSSSTPGADVYGGSAVACGAPDEYSHNARIVKAAICAGFYPRILRVEAPTKYQAVAGGAMRVEADPSSIKFFERGLGRVWLHPASVCFKAGSYTSGWLVFTQLVETSRPFVREASMVPLYALLAFGGELEVLHEQGLLLLDGWAKFKAPARVGVLIKHLRAAVAQLLAAKVAEPSLQLAGQRVVEALHALLATDGF
;
A
#
# COMPACT_ATOMS: atom_id res chain seq x y z
N GLN A 1 3.64 3.81 -12.22
CA GLN A 1 3.02 3.68 -10.88
C GLN A 1 2.90 5.07 -10.28
N ARG A 2 1.74 5.44 -9.70
CA ARG A 2 1.45 6.80 -9.19
C ARG A 2 1.44 6.81 -7.66
N SER A 3 2.61 6.64 -7.06
CA SER A 3 2.76 6.49 -5.61
C SER A 3 4.19 6.77 -5.17
N ASP A 4 4.36 7.81 -4.34
CA ASP A 4 5.63 8.13 -3.69
C ASP A 4 6.04 7.01 -2.71
N HIS A 5 5.11 6.50 -1.92
CA HIS A 5 5.36 5.42 -0.96
C HIS A 5 5.88 4.14 -1.64
N LEU A 6 5.31 3.74 -2.77
CA LEU A 6 5.82 2.58 -3.52
C LEU A 6 7.18 2.85 -4.17
N ALA A 7 7.50 4.11 -4.51
CA ALA A 7 8.83 4.47 -4.98
C ALA A 7 9.89 4.28 -3.87
N VAL A 8 9.56 4.64 -2.62
CA VAL A 8 10.42 4.37 -1.45
C VAL A 8 10.60 2.87 -1.22
N VAL A 9 9.51 2.09 -1.33
CA VAL A 9 9.58 0.61 -1.21
C VAL A 9 10.48 0.02 -2.30
N ALA A 10 10.37 0.50 -3.55
CA ALA A 10 11.21 0.05 -4.65
C ALA A 10 12.69 0.39 -4.42
N ALA A 11 13.00 1.60 -3.92
CA ALA A 11 14.36 2.00 -3.57
C ALA A 11 14.94 1.11 -2.46
N TYR A 12 14.16 0.83 -1.40
CA TYR A 12 14.57 -0.05 -0.32
C TYR A 12 14.82 -1.48 -0.81
N ASN A 13 13.90 -2.04 -1.60
CA ASN A 13 14.05 -3.40 -2.13
C ASN A 13 15.27 -3.52 -3.06
N GLY A 14 15.54 -2.49 -3.88
CA GLY A 14 16.75 -2.43 -4.71
C GLY A 14 18.03 -2.42 -3.88
N TRP A 15 18.08 -1.64 -2.80
CA TRP A 15 19.22 -1.63 -1.88
C TRP A 15 19.42 -2.96 -1.17
N VAL A 16 18.35 -3.60 -0.70
CA VAL A 16 18.42 -4.94 -0.10
C VAL A 16 18.96 -5.97 -1.09
N ALA A 17 18.49 -5.94 -2.34
CA ALA A 17 18.97 -6.84 -3.40
C ALA A 17 20.45 -6.59 -3.76
N ALA A 18 20.88 -5.32 -3.84
CA ALA A 18 22.28 -4.97 -4.07
C ALA A 18 23.18 -5.46 -2.92
N ARG A 19 22.73 -5.28 -1.67
CA ARG A 19 23.43 -5.76 -0.47
C ARG A 19 23.48 -7.29 -0.39
N ALA A 20 22.48 -7.99 -0.93
CA ALA A 20 22.48 -9.44 -1.07
C ALA A 20 23.53 -9.92 -2.07
N ALA A 21 23.61 -9.26 -3.23
CA ALA A 21 24.50 -9.69 -4.31
C ALA A 21 25.98 -9.39 -4.04
N GLY A 22 26.29 -8.23 -3.44
CA GLY A 22 27.67 -7.75 -3.30
C GLY A 22 28.05 -7.25 -1.91
N GLY A 23 27.28 -7.63 -0.88
CA GLY A 23 27.53 -7.23 0.50
C GLY A 23 27.34 -5.72 0.74
N ARG A 24 27.92 -5.22 1.83
CA ARG A 24 27.76 -3.80 2.24
C ARG A 24 28.28 -2.82 1.19
N GLY A 25 29.38 -3.14 0.49
CA GLY A 25 29.94 -2.28 -0.56
C GLY A 25 28.96 -2.01 -1.70
N ALA A 26 28.31 -3.06 -2.22
CA ALA A 26 27.31 -2.92 -3.27
C ALA A 26 26.05 -2.17 -2.82
N GLY A 27 25.67 -2.29 -1.54
CA GLY A 27 24.60 -1.48 -0.94
C GLY A 27 24.94 0.02 -0.95
N GLY A 28 26.17 0.37 -0.55
CA GLY A 28 26.68 1.74 -0.63
C GLY A 28 26.77 2.27 -2.07
N ASP A 29 27.16 1.43 -3.02
CA ASP A 29 27.20 1.78 -4.45
C ASP A 29 25.81 2.07 -5.01
N PHE A 30 24.83 1.22 -4.70
CA PHE A 30 23.43 1.45 -5.07
C PHE A 30 22.91 2.78 -4.48
N ALA A 31 23.18 3.03 -3.20
CA ALA A 31 22.78 4.26 -2.52
C ALA A 31 23.34 5.50 -3.22
N ARG A 32 24.62 5.48 -3.62
CA ARG A 32 25.28 6.55 -4.38
C ARG A 32 24.67 6.75 -5.78
N GLN A 33 24.40 5.66 -6.51
CA GLN A 33 23.85 5.73 -7.86
C GLN A 33 22.41 6.28 -7.90
N HIS A 34 21.61 5.99 -6.88
CA HIS A 34 20.21 6.41 -6.79
C HIS A 34 19.99 7.64 -5.91
N PHE A 35 21.08 8.29 -5.44
CA PHE A 35 21.04 9.46 -4.56
C PHE A 35 20.20 9.24 -3.28
N VAL A 36 20.27 8.03 -2.71
CA VAL A 36 19.59 7.66 -1.45
C VAL A 36 20.64 7.55 -0.34
N SER A 37 20.28 7.96 0.88
CA SER A 37 21.16 7.80 2.04
C SER A 37 21.14 6.37 2.57
N GLU A 38 22.31 5.73 2.62
CA GLU A 38 22.46 4.39 3.22
C GLU A 38 22.05 4.38 4.69
N GLN A 39 22.41 5.42 5.44
CA GLN A 39 22.01 5.56 6.85
C GLN A 39 20.49 5.57 7.04
N VAL A 40 19.76 6.22 6.12
CA VAL A 40 18.30 6.24 6.14
C VAL A 40 17.73 4.86 5.83
N LEU A 41 18.30 4.15 4.86
CA LEU A 41 17.87 2.79 4.51
C LEU A 41 18.12 1.79 5.65
N GLU A 42 19.25 1.91 6.35
CA GLU A 42 19.54 1.12 7.55
C GLU A 42 18.60 1.47 8.71
N ALA A 43 18.27 2.75 8.90
CA ALA A 43 17.29 3.18 9.89
C ALA A 43 15.89 2.61 9.58
N ILE A 44 15.49 2.58 8.30
CA ILE A 44 14.25 1.93 7.85
C ILE A 44 14.28 0.43 8.16
N ALA A 45 15.39 -0.25 7.86
CA ALA A 45 15.53 -1.69 8.13
C ALA A 45 15.36 -2.00 9.63
N LYS A 46 15.99 -1.21 10.49
CA LYS A 46 15.83 -1.32 11.95
C LYS A 46 14.38 -1.04 12.39
N GLY A 47 13.78 0.04 11.89
CA GLY A 47 12.39 0.37 12.21
C GLY A 47 11.39 -0.72 11.80
N ARG A 48 11.61 -1.38 10.65
CA ARG A 48 10.79 -2.53 10.23
C ARG A 48 10.85 -3.68 11.23
N LEU A 49 12.02 -3.97 11.78
CA LEU A 49 12.18 -5.01 12.80
C LEU A 49 11.44 -4.62 14.10
N ASP A 50 11.57 -3.38 14.53
CA ASP A 50 10.91 -2.88 15.75
C ASP A 50 9.38 -2.94 15.63
N TYR A 51 8.83 -2.57 14.46
CA TYR A 51 7.40 -2.72 14.17
C TYR A 51 6.95 -4.18 14.13
N ALA A 52 7.73 -5.07 13.50
CA ALA A 52 7.42 -6.48 13.45
C ALA A 52 7.39 -7.11 14.86
N ALA A 53 8.37 -6.78 15.71
CA ALA A 53 8.40 -7.21 17.11
C ALA A 53 7.19 -6.70 17.90
N THR A 54 6.79 -5.45 17.67
CA THR A 54 5.61 -4.83 18.31
C THR A 54 4.30 -5.51 17.91
N LEU A 55 4.18 -5.94 16.66
CA LEU A 55 3.03 -6.69 16.14
C LEU A 55 3.02 -8.15 16.62
N ALA A 56 4.19 -8.78 16.71
CA ALA A 56 4.31 -10.14 17.26
C ALA A 56 3.91 -10.19 18.73
N ALA A 57 4.35 -9.20 19.53
CA ALA A 57 3.94 -9.07 20.93
C ALA A 57 2.42 -8.91 21.12
N ARG A 58 1.69 -8.45 20.10
CA ARG A 58 0.22 -8.32 20.09
C ARG A 58 -0.49 -9.50 19.41
N GLY A 59 0.26 -10.54 19.04
CA GLY A 59 -0.26 -11.73 18.37
C GLY A 59 -0.62 -11.53 16.89
N PHE A 60 -0.31 -10.39 16.27
CA PHE A 60 -0.59 -10.15 14.84
C PHE A 60 0.46 -10.78 13.91
N LEU A 61 1.65 -11.03 14.42
CA LEU A 61 2.72 -11.74 13.72
C LEU A 61 3.23 -12.89 14.60
N SER A 62 3.88 -13.86 13.96
CA SER A 62 4.56 -14.95 14.63
C SER A 62 6.00 -14.59 14.99
N ASP A 63 6.53 -15.20 16.05
CA ASP A 63 7.94 -15.00 16.47
C ASP A 63 8.95 -15.50 15.43
N TRP A 64 8.57 -16.50 14.63
CA TRP A 64 9.41 -16.99 13.53
C TRP A 64 9.68 -15.89 12.50
N TYR A 65 8.68 -15.04 12.22
CA TYR A 65 8.78 -13.99 11.23
C TYR A 65 9.73 -12.88 11.69
N VAL A 66 9.65 -12.50 12.97
CA VAL A 66 10.59 -11.53 13.58
C VAL A 66 12.02 -12.07 13.53
N SER A 67 12.20 -13.36 13.86
CA SER A 67 13.51 -14.01 13.78
C SER A 67 14.05 -14.02 12.35
N HIS A 68 13.19 -14.31 11.36
CA HIS A 68 13.54 -14.24 9.95
C HIS A 68 14.00 -12.83 9.52
N LEU A 69 13.28 -11.78 9.92
CA LEU A 69 13.69 -10.40 9.63
C LEU A 69 15.04 -10.04 10.27
N ARG A 70 15.32 -10.49 11.50
CA ARG A 70 16.65 -10.30 12.12
C ARG A 70 17.76 -10.97 11.31
N THR A 71 17.52 -12.19 10.83
CA THR A 71 18.51 -12.90 10.03
C THR A 71 18.82 -12.17 8.73
N LEU A 72 17.82 -11.62 8.04
CA LEU A 72 18.02 -10.82 6.81
C LEU A 72 18.76 -9.50 7.06
N GLN A 73 18.67 -8.94 8.27
CA GLN A 73 19.38 -7.72 8.64
C GLN A 73 20.86 -8.00 8.99
N GLN A 74 21.13 -9.12 9.66
CA GLN A 74 22.46 -9.50 10.14
C GLN A 74 23.31 -10.20 9.07
N ARG A 75 22.73 -11.20 8.39
CA ARG A 75 23.28 -11.76 7.17
C ARG A 75 22.68 -10.96 6.02
N GLY A 76 23.48 -10.18 5.30
CA GLY A 76 23.08 -9.87 3.91
C GLY A 76 22.65 -11.19 3.24
N PRO A 77 21.54 -11.24 2.48
CA PRO A 77 20.94 -12.52 2.11
C PRO A 77 21.99 -13.42 1.50
N ALA A 78 22.25 -14.56 2.14
CA ALA A 78 23.24 -15.50 1.65
C ALA A 78 22.81 -15.93 0.25
N ALA A 79 23.79 -15.98 -0.67
CA ALA A 79 23.64 -16.59 -1.98
C ALA A 79 22.84 -17.90 -1.85
N ALA A 80 21.87 -18.09 -2.73
CA ALA A 80 21.32 -19.41 -2.97
C ALA A 80 22.48 -20.30 -3.41
N ASP A 81 23.08 -21.04 -2.47
CA ASP A 81 24.14 -21.99 -2.76
C ASP A 81 23.53 -23.13 -3.58
N CYS A 82 23.82 -23.13 -4.88
CA CYS A 82 23.70 -24.28 -5.75
C CYS A 82 24.91 -25.20 -5.48
N GLY A 83 24.76 -26.12 -4.51
CA GLY A 83 25.78 -27.12 -4.19
C GLY A 83 25.19 -28.36 -3.52
N SER A 84 25.12 -29.46 -4.27
CA SER A 84 24.66 -30.78 -3.86
C SER A 84 25.47 -31.38 -2.69
N SER A 85 24.82 -31.98 -1.68
CA SER A 85 25.09 -33.35 -1.20
C SER A 85 24.29 -33.74 0.07
N SER A 86 23.60 -34.88 -0.05
CA SER A 86 23.26 -35.90 0.97
C SER A 86 22.65 -35.51 2.33
N THR A 87 21.39 -35.92 2.51
CA THR A 87 20.76 -36.30 3.80
C THR A 87 21.56 -37.39 4.51
N PRO A 88 21.62 -37.40 5.85
CA PRO A 88 20.54 -38.02 6.64
C PRO A 88 20.22 -37.26 7.94
N GLY A 89 18.93 -37.19 8.28
CA GLY A 89 18.47 -36.70 9.58
C GLY A 89 17.21 -35.85 9.46
N ALA A 90 16.08 -36.46 9.80
CA ALA A 90 14.75 -35.86 9.81
C ALA A 90 14.67 -34.62 10.73
N ASP A 91 13.96 -33.61 10.23
CA ASP A 91 13.07 -32.71 10.98
C ASP A 91 13.69 -31.78 12.04
N VAL A 92 14.31 -30.66 11.65
CA VAL A 92 14.60 -29.57 12.63
C VAL A 92 14.30 -28.13 12.15
N TYR A 93 14.34 -27.78 10.86
CA TYR A 93 13.81 -26.48 10.42
C TYR A 93 13.19 -26.58 9.02
N GLY A 94 11.86 -26.60 9.00
CA GLY A 94 11.02 -26.81 7.81
C GLY A 94 11.37 -25.89 6.65
N GLY A 95 11.71 -26.51 5.53
CA GLY A 95 11.83 -25.86 4.24
C GLY A 95 10.50 -25.31 3.75
N SER A 96 10.55 -24.09 3.23
CA SER A 96 9.90 -23.64 1.99
C SER A 96 8.60 -24.36 1.57
N ALA A 97 7.57 -24.25 2.40
CA ALA A 97 6.21 -24.12 1.91
C ALA A 97 5.82 -22.67 2.15
N VAL A 98 5.39 -21.94 1.11
CA VAL A 98 4.64 -20.70 1.32
C VAL A 98 3.36 -21.14 2.02
N ALA A 99 3.39 -21.19 3.34
CA ALA A 99 2.23 -21.50 4.14
C ALA A 99 1.15 -20.49 3.76
N CYS A 100 -0.03 -20.98 3.36
CA CYS A 100 -1.21 -20.13 3.22
C CYS A 100 -1.35 -19.30 4.49
N GLY A 101 -1.31 -17.96 4.38
CA GLY A 101 -1.28 -17.06 5.54
C GLY A 101 0.11 -16.59 5.98
N ALA A 102 1.15 -16.71 5.15
CA ALA A 102 2.44 -16.07 5.42
C ALA A 102 2.28 -14.53 5.44
N PRO A 103 2.94 -13.80 6.36
CA PRO A 103 2.77 -12.34 6.49
C PRO A 103 3.02 -11.54 5.19
N ASP A 104 3.93 -12.02 4.34
CA ASP A 104 4.34 -11.35 3.09
C ASP A 104 3.65 -11.89 1.82
N GLU A 105 2.66 -12.77 1.95
CA GLU A 105 1.96 -13.42 0.81
C GLU A 105 1.48 -12.41 -0.25
N TYR A 106 0.92 -11.28 0.20
CA TYR A 106 0.35 -10.25 -0.67
C TYR A 106 1.28 -9.05 -0.94
N SER A 107 2.54 -9.11 -0.49
CA SER A 107 3.50 -7.99 -0.58
C SER A 107 3.79 -7.53 -2.02
N HIS A 108 3.65 -8.43 -3.00
CA HIS A 108 3.85 -8.15 -4.42
C HIS A 108 2.67 -7.40 -5.07
N ASN A 109 1.48 -7.43 -4.46
CA ASN A 109 0.30 -6.77 -4.99
C ASN A 109 0.24 -5.30 -4.57
N ALA A 110 0.64 -4.41 -5.48
CA ALA A 110 0.65 -2.98 -5.24
C ALA A 110 -0.72 -2.40 -4.81
N ARG A 111 -1.85 -3.01 -5.20
CA ARG A 111 -3.18 -2.53 -4.78
C ARG A 111 -3.42 -2.77 -3.30
N ILE A 112 -3.01 -3.93 -2.78
CA ILE A 112 -3.14 -4.27 -1.36
C ILE A 112 -2.23 -3.36 -0.52
N VAL A 113 -0.98 -3.15 -0.94
CA VAL A 113 -0.06 -2.23 -0.26
C VAL A 113 -0.63 -0.81 -0.22
N LYS A 114 -1.19 -0.34 -1.34
CA LYS A 114 -1.89 0.96 -1.38
C LYS A 114 -3.13 1.00 -0.50
N ALA A 115 -3.83 -0.12 -0.34
CA ALA A 115 -4.97 -0.20 0.54
C ALA A 115 -4.54 -0.09 2.02
N ALA A 116 -3.42 -0.70 2.40
CA ALA A 116 -2.83 -0.54 3.73
C ALA A 116 -2.36 0.91 3.98
N ILE A 117 -1.71 1.54 3.00
CA ILE A 117 -1.36 2.98 3.05
C ILE A 117 -2.62 3.84 3.23
N CYS A 118 -3.70 3.48 2.52
CA CYS A 118 -4.98 4.17 2.65
C CYS A 118 -5.54 4.04 4.07
N ALA A 119 -5.53 2.85 4.66
CA ALA A 119 -5.99 2.62 6.01
C ALA A 119 -5.18 3.41 7.05
N GLY A 120 -3.85 3.53 6.87
CA GLY A 120 -2.98 4.21 7.81
C GLY A 120 -3.06 5.74 7.78
N PHE A 121 -3.29 6.34 6.61
CA PHE A 121 -3.28 7.80 6.45
C PHE A 121 -4.66 8.43 6.28
N TYR A 122 -5.73 7.65 6.17
CA TYR A 122 -7.09 8.19 6.26
C TYR A 122 -7.26 8.98 7.58
N PRO A 123 -7.86 10.18 7.60
CA PRO A 123 -8.69 10.83 6.55
C PRO A 123 -7.93 11.76 5.58
N ARG A 124 -6.60 11.69 5.49
CA ARG A 124 -5.78 12.55 4.60
C ARG A 124 -5.87 12.11 3.14
N ILE A 125 -6.95 12.52 2.47
CA ILE A 125 -7.22 12.19 1.07
C ILE A 125 -7.37 13.42 0.19
N LEU A 126 -7.07 13.28 -1.09
CA LEU A 126 -7.19 14.29 -2.13
C LEU A 126 -8.13 13.81 -3.23
N ARG A 127 -9.04 14.67 -3.64
CA ARG A 127 -9.85 14.50 -4.84
C ARG A 127 -9.10 15.07 -6.04
N VAL A 128 -9.01 14.29 -7.11
CA VAL A 128 -8.44 14.72 -8.39
C VAL A 128 -9.55 15.21 -9.30
N GLU A 129 -9.33 16.37 -9.89
CA GLU A 129 -10.15 16.90 -10.97
C GLU A 129 -9.25 17.08 -12.19
N ALA A 130 -9.36 16.15 -13.13
CA ALA A 130 -8.61 16.15 -14.37
C ALA A 130 -9.54 16.54 -15.54
N PRO A 131 -9.12 17.43 -16.45
CA PRO A 131 -9.91 17.74 -17.63
C PRO A 131 -9.94 16.52 -18.56
N THR A 132 -11.13 16.07 -18.91
CA THR A 132 -11.32 15.01 -19.91
C THR A 132 -11.02 15.56 -21.31
N LYS A 133 -9.77 15.39 -21.78
CA LYS A 133 -9.42 15.57 -23.19
C LYS A 133 -9.60 14.23 -23.91
N TYR A 134 -10.48 14.20 -24.91
CA TYR A 134 -10.64 13.07 -25.82
C TYR A 134 -10.00 13.43 -27.16
N GLN A 135 -9.15 12.57 -27.70
CA GLN A 135 -8.63 12.71 -29.06
C GLN A 135 -9.31 11.67 -29.94
N ALA A 136 -9.85 12.11 -31.07
CA ALA A 136 -10.43 11.22 -32.07
C ALA A 136 -9.30 10.48 -32.79
N VAL A 137 -9.37 9.14 -32.78
CA VAL A 137 -8.47 8.23 -33.50
C VAL A 137 -9.34 7.40 -34.46
N ALA A 138 -8.75 6.83 -35.52
CA ALA A 138 -9.48 6.12 -36.58
C ALA A 138 -10.40 4.95 -36.09
N GLY A 139 -10.21 4.47 -34.85
CA GLY A 139 -11.05 3.44 -34.20
C GLY A 139 -11.96 3.94 -33.07
N GLY A 140 -12.09 5.26 -32.86
CA GLY A 140 -12.94 5.86 -31.81
C GLY A 140 -12.26 7.01 -31.05
N ALA A 141 -12.86 7.45 -29.94
CA ALA A 141 -12.27 8.48 -29.08
C ALA A 141 -11.36 7.85 -28.01
N MET A 142 -10.06 8.14 -28.06
CA MET A 142 -9.11 7.71 -27.03
C MET A 142 -8.95 8.81 -25.97
N ARG A 143 -9.02 8.44 -24.69
CA ARG A 143 -8.66 9.35 -23.60
C ARG A 143 -7.14 9.54 -23.62
N VAL A 144 -6.71 10.77 -23.89
CA VAL A 144 -5.29 11.13 -23.85
C VAL A 144 -4.95 11.55 -22.43
N GLU A 145 -3.73 11.24 -21.99
CA GLU A 145 -3.24 11.75 -20.71
C GLU A 145 -3.28 13.28 -20.73
N ALA A 146 -3.84 13.87 -19.68
CA ALA A 146 -3.92 15.31 -19.57
C ALA A 146 -2.53 15.88 -19.26
N ASP A 147 -2.29 17.12 -19.66
CA ASP A 147 -1.10 17.85 -19.23
C ASP A 147 -1.07 17.88 -17.69
N PRO A 148 0.03 17.48 -17.03
CA PRO A 148 0.08 17.43 -15.56
C PRO A 148 -0.28 18.76 -14.89
N SER A 149 -0.01 19.89 -15.55
CA SER A 149 -0.36 21.24 -15.10
C SER A 149 -1.85 21.54 -15.09
N SER A 150 -2.64 20.81 -15.87
CA SER A 150 -4.09 20.99 -15.99
C SER A 150 -4.89 20.23 -14.93
N ILE A 151 -4.25 19.29 -14.23
CA ILE A 151 -4.86 18.50 -13.17
C ILE A 151 -4.91 19.32 -11.89
N LYS A 152 -6.08 19.34 -11.24
CA LYS A 152 -6.30 20.04 -9.98
C LYS A 152 -6.53 19.03 -8.85
N PHE A 153 -6.02 19.35 -7.67
CA PHE A 153 -6.18 18.52 -6.47
C PHE A 153 -6.94 19.32 -5.42
N PHE A 154 -7.86 18.65 -4.73
CA PHE A 154 -8.70 19.25 -3.69
C PHE A 154 -8.64 18.43 -2.41
N GLU A 155 -8.37 19.11 -1.31
CA GLU A 155 -8.46 18.60 0.06
C GLU A 155 -9.79 19.05 0.67
N ARG A 156 -10.33 18.28 1.61
CA ARG A 156 -11.67 18.49 2.19
C ARG A 156 -11.85 19.86 2.84
N GLY A 157 -10.86 20.32 3.61
CA GLY A 157 -10.94 21.56 4.39
C GLY A 157 -10.22 22.75 3.75
N LEU A 158 -9.10 22.52 3.07
CA LEU A 158 -8.26 23.58 2.51
C LEU A 158 -8.67 23.96 1.07
N GLY A 159 -9.49 23.15 0.41
CA GLY A 159 -9.83 23.36 -0.99
C GLY A 159 -8.65 23.01 -1.91
N ARG A 160 -8.26 23.94 -2.80
CA ARG A 160 -7.28 23.63 -3.85
C ARG A 160 -5.86 23.51 -3.26
N VAL A 161 -5.22 22.38 -3.55
CA VAL A 161 -3.82 22.10 -3.18
C VAL A 161 -2.99 21.73 -4.40
N TRP A 162 -1.67 21.77 -4.26
CA TRP A 162 -0.71 21.41 -5.32
C TRP A 162 0.18 20.26 -4.87
N LEU A 163 0.60 19.41 -5.80
CA LEU A 163 1.66 18.44 -5.53
C LEU A 163 3.01 19.14 -5.53
N HIS A 164 3.88 18.76 -4.60
CA HIS A 164 5.25 19.25 -4.57
C HIS A 164 6.04 18.70 -5.77
N PRO A 165 6.91 19.50 -6.43
CA PRO A 165 7.66 19.05 -7.62
C PRO A 165 8.54 17.82 -7.42
N ALA A 166 8.92 17.53 -6.17
CA ALA A 166 9.69 16.34 -5.81
C ALA A 166 8.86 15.03 -5.82
N SER A 167 7.53 15.12 -5.78
CA SER A 167 6.66 13.94 -5.82
C SER A 167 6.68 13.29 -7.20
N VAL A 168 6.73 11.97 -7.26
CA VAL A 168 6.58 11.20 -8.52
C VAL A 168 5.20 11.40 -9.14
N CYS A 169 4.20 11.78 -8.32
CA CYS A 169 2.85 12.07 -8.78
C CYS A 169 2.78 13.44 -9.50
N PHE A 170 3.72 14.37 -9.25
CA PHE A 170 3.71 15.69 -9.90
C PHE A 170 3.79 15.61 -11.43
N LYS A 171 4.52 14.61 -11.96
CA LYS A 171 4.70 14.41 -13.41
C LYS A 171 3.63 13.50 -14.03
N ALA A 172 2.68 12.98 -13.25
CA ALA A 172 1.67 12.04 -13.74
C ALA A 172 0.55 12.77 -14.50
N GLY A 173 0.29 12.37 -15.75
CA GLY A 173 -0.74 12.97 -16.61
C GLY A 173 -2.15 12.37 -16.47
N SER A 174 -2.35 11.35 -15.64
CA SER A 174 -3.68 10.82 -15.37
C SER A 174 -3.78 10.18 -13.99
N TYR A 175 -4.99 9.99 -13.46
CA TYR A 175 -5.27 9.34 -12.17
C TYR A 175 -6.52 8.46 -12.30
N THR A 176 -6.35 7.14 -12.35
CA THR A 176 -7.45 6.23 -12.71
C THR A 176 -8.55 6.18 -11.67
N SER A 177 -8.21 6.19 -10.38
CA SER A 177 -9.20 6.20 -9.30
C SER A 177 -9.77 7.59 -9.03
N GLY A 178 -9.06 8.66 -9.42
CA GLY A 178 -9.44 10.04 -9.09
C GLY A 178 -9.22 10.42 -7.62
N TRP A 179 -8.57 9.56 -6.84
CA TRP A 179 -8.31 9.79 -5.41
C TRP A 179 -6.87 9.44 -5.03
N LEU A 180 -6.28 10.28 -4.17
CA LEU A 180 -4.98 10.03 -3.57
C LEU A 180 -5.08 10.11 -2.05
N VAL A 181 -4.16 9.43 -1.39
CA VAL A 181 -3.81 9.61 0.01
C VAL A 181 -2.51 10.39 0.09
N PHE A 182 -2.37 11.25 1.11
CA PHE A 182 -1.15 12.02 1.34
C PHE A 182 -0.68 11.98 2.77
N THR A 183 0.63 12.16 2.96
CA THR A 183 1.26 12.04 4.28
C THR A 183 1.52 13.39 4.91
N GLN A 184 2.10 14.32 4.14
CA GLN A 184 2.51 15.63 4.62
C GLN A 184 1.99 16.74 3.72
N LEU A 185 1.37 17.75 4.35
CA LEU A 185 1.01 19.02 3.75
C LEU A 185 1.90 20.10 4.33
N VAL A 186 2.45 20.94 3.45
CA VAL A 186 3.39 22.01 3.81
C VAL A 186 2.99 23.27 3.10
N GLU A 187 2.86 24.34 3.87
CA GLU A 187 2.54 25.65 3.36
C GLU A 187 3.82 26.47 3.25
N THR A 188 4.15 26.88 2.03
CA THR A 188 5.25 27.82 1.77
C THR A 188 4.66 29.08 1.15
N SER A 189 4.54 29.11 -0.18
CA SER A 189 3.79 30.13 -0.91
C SER A 189 2.33 29.73 -1.14
N ARG A 190 2.07 28.42 -1.22
CA ARG A 190 0.75 27.78 -1.40
C ARG A 190 0.76 26.44 -0.65
N PRO A 191 -0.39 25.83 -0.34
CA PRO A 191 -0.42 24.50 0.26
C PRO A 191 0.07 23.44 -0.73
N PHE A 192 1.22 22.83 -0.42
CA PHE A 192 1.84 21.76 -1.18
C PHE A 192 1.80 20.43 -0.44
N VAL A 193 1.42 19.38 -1.16
CA VAL A 193 1.48 18.00 -0.70
C VAL A 193 2.82 17.41 -1.10
N ARG A 194 3.65 17.01 -0.14
CA ARG A 194 4.99 16.47 -0.43
C ARG A 194 4.95 15.06 -0.99
N GLU A 195 4.13 14.21 -0.37
CA GLU A 195 4.07 12.77 -0.64
C GLU A 195 2.62 12.35 -0.82
N ALA A 196 2.33 11.73 -1.96
CA ALA A 196 1.01 11.29 -2.32
C ALA A 196 1.03 9.89 -2.95
N SER A 197 -0.09 9.19 -2.87
CA SER A 197 -0.27 7.89 -3.52
C SER A 197 -1.69 7.70 -4.00
N MET A 198 -1.83 7.36 -5.27
CA MET A 198 -3.12 7.01 -5.85
C MET A 198 -3.59 5.68 -5.28
N VAL A 199 -4.75 5.70 -4.63
CA VAL A 199 -5.35 4.56 -3.93
C VAL A 199 -6.51 3.96 -4.72
N PRO A 200 -6.74 2.64 -4.65
CA PRO A 200 -7.93 1.99 -5.21
C PRO A 200 -9.21 2.53 -4.57
N LEU A 201 -10.33 2.51 -5.31
CA LEU A 201 -11.61 3.04 -4.81
C LEU A 201 -12.15 2.18 -3.67
N TYR A 202 -12.07 0.86 -3.82
CA TYR A 202 -12.54 -0.06 -2.78
C TYR A 202 -11.70 0.02 -1.50
N ALA A 203 -10.45 0.49 -1.56
CA ALA A 203 -9.66 0.76 -0.36
C ALA A 203 -10.24 1.92 0.46
N LEU A 204 -10.62 3.03 -0.20
CA LEU A 204 -11.28 4.16 0.47
C LEU A 204 -12.65 3.74 1.01
N LEU A 205 -13.41 2.99 0.22
CA LEU A 205 -14.71 2.49 0.66
C LEU A 205 -14.58 1.42 1.75
N ALA A 206 -13.48 0.67 1.87
CA ALA A 206 -13.29 -0.31 2.95
C ALA A 206 -12.78 0.34 4.25
N PHE A 207 -11.80 1.23 4.16
CA PHE A 207 -11.06 1.77 5.31
C PHE A 207 -11.35 3.23 5.64
N GLY A 208 -12.18 3.91 4.83
CA GLY A 208 -12.61 5.27 5.11
C GLY A 208 -13.61 5.38 6.26
N GLY A 209 -14.09 6.60 6.48
CA GLY A 209 -15.02 6.92 7.56
C GLY A 209 -16.46 6.53 7.27
N GLU A 210 -17.41 7.37 7.65
CA GLU A 210 -18.83 7.08 7.53
C GLU A 210 -19.24 6.94 6.07
N LEU A 211 -19.89 5.80 5.76
CA LEU A 211 -20.38 5.49 4.41
C LEU A 211 -21.90 5.64 4.38
N GLU A 212 -22.38 6.56 3.57
CA GLU A 212 -23.80 6.75 3.29
C GLU A 212 -24.13 6.27 1.87
N VAL A 213 -25.32 5.67 1.73
CA VAL A 213 -25.79 5.13 0.45
C VAL A 213 -26.96 6.00 -0.04
N LEU A 214 -26.70 6.82 -1.06
CA LEU A 214 -27.72 7.64 -1.71
C LEU A 214 -28.34 6.83 -2.85
N HIS A 215 -29.27 5.95 -2.47
CA HIS A 215 -29.90 4.96 -3.35
C HIS A 215 -30.55 5.61 -4.58
N GLU A 216 -31.26 6.72 -4.40
CA GLU A 216 -31.98 7.44 -5.46
C GLU A 216 -31.04 8.03 -6.52
N GLN A 217 -29.83 8.44 -6.11
CA GLN A 217 -28.85 9.08 -6.97
C GLN A 217 -27.83 8.09 -7.55
N GLY A 218 -27.82 6.84 -7.08
CA GLY A 218 -26.79 5.85 -7.44
C GLY A 218 -25.39 6.28 -7.00
N LEU A 219 -25.30 6.97 -5.85
CA LEU A 219 -24.06 7.51 -5.30
C LEU A 219 -23.79 6.94 -3.90
N LEU A 220 -22.51 6.73 -3.61
CA LEU A 220 -22.01 6.50 -2.26
C LEU A 220 -21.32 7.78 -1.79
N LEU A 221 -21.61 8.19 -0.57
CA LEU A 221 -21.02 9.38 0.05
C LEU A 221 -20.17 8.93 1.25
N LEU A 222 -18.89 9.31 1.24
CA LEU A 222 -17.95 9.03 2.32
C LEU A 222 -17.64 10.34 3.06
N ASP A 223 -17.85 10.33 4.38
CA ASP A 223 -17.69 11.48 5.29
C ASP A 223 -18.39 12.77 4.82
N GLY A 224 -19.53 12.63 4.15
CA GLY A 224 -20.34 13.77 3.70
C GLY A 224 -19.77 14.57 2.52
N TRP A 225 -18.64 14.19 1.92
CA TRP A 225 -18.02 14.97 0.83
C TRP A 225 -17.49 14.14 -0.34
N ALA A 226 -16.92 12.98 -0.08
CA ALA A 226 -16.31 12.15 -1.11
C ALA A 226 -17.39 11.32 -1.79
N LYS A 227 -17.70 11.68 -3.04
CA LYS A 227 -18.78 11.08 -3.84
C LYS A 227 -18.22 10.03 -4.78
N PHE A 228 -18.83 8.84 -4.77
CA PHE A 228 -18.49 7.72 -5.64
C PHE A 228 -19.73 7.26 -6.38
N LYS A 229 -19.62 7.03 -7.69
CA LYS A 229 -20.71 6.48 -8.48
C LYS A 229 -20.70 4.96 -8.35
N ALA A 230 -21.68 4.41 -7.64
CA ALA A 230 -21.82 2.97 -7.48
C ALA A 230 -23.26 2.59 -7.12
N PRO A 231 -23.75 1.41 -7.56
CA PRO A 231 -25.06 0.90 -7.16
C PRO A 231 -25.15 0.69 -5.65
N ALA A 232 -26.35 0.86 -5.09
CA ALA A 232 -26.60 0.70 -3.66
C ALA A 232 -26.13 -0.64 -3.07
N ARG A 233 -26.26 -1.74 -3.83
CA ARG A 233 -25.78 -3.07 -3.43
C ARG A 233 -24.30 -3.07 -3.03
N VAL A 234 -23.47 -2.25 -3.68
CA VAL A 234 -22.03 -2.15 -3.38
C VAL A 234 -21.84 -1.48 -2.03
N GLY A 235 -22.56 -0.39 -1.76
CA GLY A 235 -22.51 0.30 -0.46
C GLY A 235 -22.95 -0.60 0.69
N VAL A 236 -24.05 -1.36 0.49
CA VAL A 236 -24.55 -2.31 1.49
C VAL A 236 -23.55 -3.44 1.72
N LEU A 237 -22.98 -4.02 0.66
CA LEU A 237 -21.97 -5.08 0.77
C LEU A 237 -20.76 -4.62 1.58
N ILE A 238 -20.25 -3.43 1.27
CA ILE A 238 -19.08 -2.87 1.95
C ILE A 238 -19.39 -2.58 3.43
N LYS A 239 -20.59 -2.11 3.76
CA LYS A 239 -21.02 -1.94 5.16
C LYS A 239 -20.98 -3.25 5.94
N HIS A 240 -21.53 -4.32 5.37
CA HIS A 240 -21.51 -5.65 6.00
C HIS A 240 -20.09 -6.20 6.13
N LEU A 241 -19.26 -6.04 5.09
CA LEU A 241 -17.86 -6.45 5.13
C LEU A 241 -17.08 -5.71 6.22
N ARG A 242 -17.26 -4.39 6.34
CA ARG A 242 -16.66 -3.57 7.41
C ARG A 242 -17.08 -4.04 8.79
N ALA A 243 -18.37 -4.31 8.99
CA ALA A 243 -18.88 -4.81 10.27
C ALA A 243 -18.27 -6.16 10.64
N ALA A 244 -18.19 -7.09 9.68
CA ALA A 244 -17.58 -8.41 9.88
C ALA A 244 -16.08 -8.30 10.20
N VAL A 245 -15.34 -7.43 9.50
CA VAL A 245 -13.91 -7.18 9.79
C VAL A 245 -13.75 -6.57 11.17
N ALA A 246 -14.59 -5.60 11.56
CA ALA A 246 -14.53 -4.98 12.88
C ALA A 246 -14.80 -6.00 14.01
N GLN A 247 -15.78 -6.89 13.83
CA GLN A 247 -16.06 -7.98 14.77
C GLN A 247 -14.88 -8.94 14.89
N LEU A 248 -14.27 -9.32 13.76
CA LEU A 248 -13.10 -10.20 13.76
C LEU A 248 -11.89 -9.55 14.44
N LEU A 249 -11.64 -8.26 14.20
CA LEU A 249 -10.57 -7.51 14.87
C LEU A 249 -10.84 -7.36 16.37
N ALA A 250 -12.09 -7.13 16.78
CA ALA A 250 -12.45 -7.10 18.20
C ALA A 250 -12.21 -8.45 18.89
N ALA A 251 -12.55 -9.56 18.22
CA ALA A 251 -12.26 -10.91 18.70
C ALA A 251 -10.75 -11.14 18.82
N LYS A 252 -9.94 -10.67 17.86
CA LYS A 252 -8.48 -10.75 17.91
C LYS A 252 -7.85 -9.93 19.04
N VAL A 253 -8.43 -8.78 19.37
CA VAL A 253 -7.97 -7.96 20.50
C VAL A 253 -8.29 -8.65 21.83
N ALA A 254 -9.45 -9.30 21.94
CA ALA A 254 -9.81 -10.10 23.11
C ALA A 254 -8.96 -11.38 23.25
N GLU A 255 -8.67 -12.03 22.12
CA GLU A 255 -7.86 -13.25 22.05
C GLU A 255 -6.70 -13.09 21.05
N PRO A 256 -5.50 -12.71 21.53
CA PRO A 256 -4.32 -12.53 20.68
C PRO A 256 -3.84 -13.79 19.95
N SER A 257 -4.26 -14.99 20.37
CA SER A 257 -3.97 -16.27 19.69
C SER A 257 -4.84 -16.52 18.45
N LEU A 258 -5.96 -15.79 18.28
CA LEU A 258 -6.90 -16.01 17.17
C LEU A 258 -6.22 -15.83 15.81
N GLN A 259 -6.24 -16.85 14.95
CA GLN A 259 -5.67 -16.73 13.62
C GLN A 259 -6.61 -15.96 12.68
N LEU A 260 -6.08 -14.89 12.09
CA LEU A 260 -6.80 -14.08 11.08
C LEU A 260 -6.66 -14.67 9.67
N ALA A 261 -5.55 -15.36 9.40
CA ALA A 261 -5.31 -16.04 8.13
C ALA A 261 -6.33 -17.18 7.92
N GLY A 262 -6.84 -17.33 6.70
CA GLY A 262 -7.84 -18.35 6.35
C GLY A 262 -9.28 -18.02 6.76
N GLN A 263 -9.52 -16.87 7.41
CA GLN A 263 -10.88 -16.41 7.67
C GLN A 263 -11.52 -15.91 6.37
N ARG A 264 -12.70 -16.42 6.04
CA ARG A 264 -13.45 -16.06 4.82
C ARG A 264 -13.65 -14.55 4.65
N VAL A 265 -13.83 -13.82 5.75
CA VAL A 265 -14.00 -12.36 5.75
C VAL A 265 -12.72 -11.66 5.28
N VAL A 266 -11.56 -12.14 5.71
CA VAL A 266 -10.24 -11.61 5.35
C VAL A 266 -9.93 -11.96 3.89
N GLU A 267 -10.22 -13.19 3.46
CA GLU A 267 -10.09 -13.62 2.06
C GLU A 267 -10.98 -12.79 1.12
N ALA A 268 -12.22 -12.54 1.50
CA ALA A 268 -13.14 -11.70 0.72
C ALA A 268 -12.64 -10.26 0.60
N LEU A 269 -12.09 -9.70 1.69
CA LEU A 269 -11.48 -8.36 1.67
C LEU A 269 -10.24 -8.34 0.76
N HIS A 270 -9.37 -9.34 0.85
CA HIS A 270 -8.21 -9.47 -0.03
C HIS A 270 -8.61 -9.58 -1.50
N ALA A 271 -9.59 -10.43 -1.82
CA ALA A 271 -10.09 -10.58 -3.18
C ALA A 271 -10.65 -9.26 -3.73
N LEU A 272 -11.43 -8.53 -2.93
CA LEU A 272 -11.98 -7.22 -3.29
C LEU A 272 -10.88 -6.19 -3.58
N LEU A 273 -9.86 -6.11 -2.71
CA LEU A 273 -8.78 -5.13 -2.85
C LEU A 273 -7.76 -5.51 -3.94
N ALA A 274 -7.52 -6.81 -4.14
CA ALA A 274 -6.61 -7.31 -5.16
C ALA A 274 -7.14 -7.06 -6.56
N THR A 275 -8.45 -7.15 -6.74
CA THR A 275 -9.13 -6.96 -8.03
C THR A 275 -9.62 -5.53 -8.26
N ASP A 276 -9.72 -4.72 -7.20
CA ASP A 276 -10.46 -3.45 -7.23
C ASP A 276 -11.89 -3.67 -7.74
N GLY A 277 -12.49 -4.82 -7.36
CA GLY A 277 -13.88 -5.19 -7.63
C GLY A 277 -14.19 -5.76 -9.03
N PHE A 278 -13.19 -6.25 -9.78
CA PHE A 278 -13.34 -6.83 -11.13
C PHE A 278 -12.89 -8.29 -11.26
#